data_AF-A0A7Y2ATS7-F1
#
_entry.id   AF-A0A7Y2ATS7-F1
#
_cell.length_a   1.000
_cell.length_b   1.000
_cell.length_c   1.000
_cell.angle_alpha   90.00
_cell.angle_beta   90.00
_cell.angle_gamma   90.00
#
_symmetry.space_group_name_H-M   'P 1'
#
loop_
_entity.id
_entity.type
_entity.pdbx_description
1 polymer ?
#
loop_
_entity_poly.entity_id
_entity_poly.type
_entity_poly.pdbx_seq_one_letter_code
_entity_poly.pdbx_strand_id
1 'polypeptide(L)'
;MKLITTFLFLIFSAALYSQLDQLDGEYYLEMGNKETKLIEYTLTLHKNGTFYFHSYEHQIKGIPSKIHTYGKGRWSLKDKVVSFFTNKGQDFDERYTLDFYKTKARFITKHPRDKSGRIIKTRLKFFESEIFWIKGIELFKK
;
A
#
# COMPACT_ATOMS: atom_id res chain seq x y z
N MET A 1 -3.84 -24.42 -35.09
CA MET A 1 -4.43 -23.13 -34.65
C MET A 1 -4.88 -23.14 -33.20
N LYS A 2 -5.67 -24.14 -32.74
CA LYS A 2 -6.12 -24.23 -31.33
C LYS A 2 -4.99 -24.19 -30.29
N LEU A 3 -3.89 -24.92 -30.51
CA LEU A 3 -2.72 -24.94 -29.61
C LEU A 3 -2.02 -23.58 -29.47
N ILE A 4 -1.92 -22.82 -30.56
CA ILE A 4 -1.24 -21.51 -30.58
C ILE A 4 -2.08 -20.47 -29.81
N THR A 5 -3.41 -20.49 -29.98
CA THR A 5 -4.32 -19.63 -29.24
C THR A 5 -4.31 -19.90 -27.73
N THR A 6 -4.26 -21.18 -27.30
CA THR A 6 -4.17 -21.51 -25.86
C THR A 6 -2.83 -21.06 -25.27
N PHE A 7 -1.74 -21.23 -26.03
CA PHE A 7 -0.40 -20.83 -25.59
C PHE A 7 -0.29 -19.31 -25.43
N LEU A 8 -0.88 -18.53 -26.34
CA LEU A 8 -0.90 -17.06 -26.25
C LEU A 8 -1.68 -16.56 -25.03
N PHE A 9 -2.78 -17.23 -24.68
CA PHE A 9 -3.58 -16.90 -23.49
C PHE A 9 -2.80 -17.14 -22.19
N LEU A 10 -2.02 -18.23 -22.13
CA LEU A 10 -1.18 -18.60 -20.99
C LEU A 10 -0.07 -17.57 -20.70
N ILE A 11 0.61 -17.08 -21.75
CA ILE A 11 1.67 -16.07 -21.62
C ILE A 11 1.11 -14.73 -21.11
N PHE A 12 -0.09 -14.34 -21.57
CA PHE A 12 -0.71 -13.07 -21.15
C PHE A 12 -1.10 -13.09 -19.67
N SER A 13 -1.63 -14.20 -19.15
CA SER A 13 -1.88 -14.34 -17.71
C SER A 13 -0.59 -14.22 -16.88
N ALA A 14 0.51 -14.87 -17.27
CA ALA A 14 1.76 -14.85 -16.50
C ALA A 14 2.36 -13.44 -16.32
N ALA A 15 2.24 -12.58 -17.34
CA ALA A 15 2.76 -11.21 -17.28
C ALA A 15 2.01 -10.32 -16.27
N LEU A 16 0.70 -10.54 -16.08
CA LEU A 16 -0.11 -9.82 -15.09
C LEU A 16 0.23 -10.26 -13.66
N TYR A 17 0.47 -11.55 -13.45
CA TYR A 17 0.88 -12.10 -12.15
C TYR A 17 2.24 -11.54 -11.70
N SER A 18 3.20 -11.37 -12.61
CA SER A 18 4.53 -10.82 -12.26
C SER A 18 4.46 -9.37 -11.74
N GLN A 19 3.55 -8.54 -12.25
CA GLN A 19 3.39 -7.17 -11.77
C GLN A 19 2.77 -7.12 -10.36
N LEU A 20 1.82 -8.02 -10.07
CA LEU A 20 1.20 -8.16 -8.76
C LEU A 20 2.22 -8.65 -7.71
N ASP A 21 3.10 -9.59 -8.08
CA ASP A 21 4.15 -10.10 -7.18
C ASP A 21 5.14 -9.02 -6.73
N GLN A 22 5.44 -8.04 -7.59
CA GLN A 22 6.32 -6.95 -7.22
C GLN A 22 5.64 -5.94 -6.27
N LEU A 23 4.31 -5.82 -6.33
CA LEU A 23 3.53 -4.89 -5.53
C LEU A 23 3.09 -5.47 -4.18
N ASP A 24 2.79 -6.78 -4.11
CA ASP A 24 2.49 -7.47 -2.86
C ASP A 24 3.61 -7.30 -1.85
N GLY A 25 3.23 -7.11 -0.58
CA GLY A 25 4.15 -7.12 0.53
C GLY A 25 3.80 -6.08 1.59
N GLU A 26 4.71 -5.92 2.54
CA GLU A 26 4.60 -4.96 3.62
C GLU A 26 5.36 -3.68 3.28
N TYR A 27 4.70 -2.55 3.53
CA TYR A 27 5.23 -1.21 3.37
C TYR A 27 5.19 -0.49 4.71
N TYR A 28 6.21 0.31 4.99
CA TYR A 28 6.34 0.98 6.28
C TYR A 28 6.85 2.42 6.17
N LEU A 29 6.49 3.22 7.18
CA LEU A 29 7.08 4.53 7.45
C LEU A 29 7.16 4.71 8.96
N GLU A 30 8.32 5.09 9.47
CA GLU A 30 8.54 5.48 10.86
C GLU A 30 8.96 6.96 10.87
N MET A 31 8.35 7.75 11.74
CA MET A 31 8.61 9.18 11.89
C MET A 31 8.66 9.58 13.36
N GLY A 32 9.52 10.56 13.66
CA GLY A 32 9.65 11.13 14.99
C GLY A 32 10.75 10.49 15.83
N ASN A 33 10.61 10.56 17.14
CA ASN A 33 11.57 10.06 18.12
C ASN A 33 10.84 9.25 19.19
N LYS A 34 11.34 8.04 19.46
CA LYS A 34 10.78 7.08 20.43
C LYS A 34 10.68 7.64 21.86
N GLU A 35 11.51 8.63 22.19
CA GLU A 35 11.56 9.30 23.50
C GLU A 35 10.58 10.47 23.64
N THR A 36 9.90 10.89 22.56
CA THR A 36 8.98 12.05 22.62
C THR A 36 7.67 11.75 21.92
N LYS A 37 7.72 11.59 20.60
CA LYS A 37 6.60 11.26 19.73
C LYS A 37 7.06 10.37 18.59
N LEU A 38 6.47 9.20 18.47
CA LEU A 38 6.70 8.24 17.40
C LEU A 38 5.40 8.04 16.62
N ILE A 39 5.49 8.03 15.29
CA ILE A 39 4.40 7.64 14.39
C ILE A 39 4.92 6.55 13.47
N GLU A 40 4.19 5.44 13.41
CA GLU A 40 4.47 4.31 12.53
C GLU A 40 3.24 4.04 11.65
N TYR A 41 3.49 3.84 10.36
CA TYR A 41 2.49 3.37 9.42
C TYR A 41 2.95 2.06 8.83
N THR A 42 2.06 1.07 8.82
CA THR A 42 2.25 -0.22 8.17
C THR A 42 1.11 -0.44 7.20
N LEU A 43 1.43 -0.80 5.96
CA LEU A 43 0.47 -1.18 4.93
C LEU A 43 0.87 -2.54 4.34
N THR A 44 -0.02 -3.50 4.41
CA THR A 44 0.15 -4.80 3.75
C THR A 44 -0.75 -4.87 2.52
N LEU A 45 -0.17 -5.13 1.35
CA LEU A 45 -0.90 -5.43 0.12
C LEU A 45 -0.83 -6.93 -0.17
N HIS A 46 -1.97 -7.59 -0.26
CA HIS A 46 -2.06 -9.02 -0.59
C HIS A 46 -2.39 -9.26 -2.07
N LYS A 47 -1.82 -10.31 -2.67
CA LYS A 47 -2.04 -10.72 -4.08
C LYS A 47 -3.52 -10.90 -4.45
N ASN A 48 -4.36 -11.27 -3.48
CA ASN A 48 -5.81 -11.44 -3.68
C ASN A 48 -6.57 -10.09 -3.82
N GLY A 49 -5.85 -8.96 -3.78
CA GLY A 49 -6.41 -7.63 -3.93
C GLY A 49 -6.98 -7.05 -2.63
N THR A 50 -6.65 -7.59 -1.45
CA THR A 50 -6.99 -6.97 -0.15
C THR A 50 -5.80 -6.24 0.45
N PHE A 51 -6.07 -5.26 1.31
CA PHE A 51 -5.04 -4.57 2.08
C PHE A 51 -5.42 -4.45 3.56
N TYR A 52 -4.38 -4.29 4.39
CA TYR A 52 -4.51 -3.86 5.78
C TYR A 52 -3.59 -2.68 6.03
N PHE A 53 -4.11 -1.68 6.73
CA PHE A 53 -3.37 -0.51 7.14
C PHE A 53 -3.43 -0.39 8.67
N HIS A 54 -2.30 -0.06 9.28
CA HIS A 54 -2.19 0.23 10.70
C HIS A 54 -1.38 1.52 10.88
N SER A 55 -1.97 2.49 11.57
CA SER A 55 -1.29 3.64 12.14
C SER A 55 -1.12 3.43 13.65
N TYR A 56 0.11 3.57 14.11
CA TYR A 56 0.45 3.63 15.53
C TYR A 56 1.04 5.00 15.82
N GLU A 57 0.52 5.66 16.85
CA GLU A 57 1.13 6.85 17.42
C GLU A 57 1.45 6.59 18.89
N HIS A 58 2.64 6.99 19.32
CA HIS A 58 3.06 6.98 20.71
C HIS A 58 3.58 8.34 21.11
N GLN A 59 2.99 8.94 22.14
CA GLN A 59 3.39 10.22 22.70
C GLN A 59 3.57 10.06 24.21
N ILE A 60 4.79 10.27 24.72
CA ILE A 60 5.12 9.98 26.12
C ILE A 60 4.27 10.79 27.10
N LYS A 61 3.98 12.06 26.75
CA LYS A 61 3.17 12.97 27.56
C LYS A 61 1.72 13.11 27.06
N GLY A 62 1.32 12.32 26.08
CA GLY A 62 -0.04 12.35 25.52
C GLY A 62 -1.02 11.54 26.37
N ILE A 63 -2.29 11.95 26.37
CA ILE A 63 -3.40 11.16 26.91
C ILE A 63 -4.45 11.00 25.78
N PRO A 64 -4.67 9.79 25.24
CA PRO A 64 -3.94 8.55 25.54
C PRO A 64 -2.50 8.61 25.01
N SER A 65 -1.60 7.89 25.68
CA SER A 65 -0.18 7.84 25.29
C SER A 65 0.02 7.05 23.99
N LYS A 66 -0.86 6.11 23.68
CA LYS A 66 -0.83 5.27 22.48
C LYS A 66 -2.16 5.35 21.76
N ILE A 67 -2.09 5.57 20.44
CA ILE A 67 -3.24 5.57 19.56
C ILE A 67 -2.99 4.54 18.47
N HIS A 68 -3.98 3.69 18.25
CA HIS A 68 -3.98 2.71 17.17
C HIS A 68 -5.18 2.96 16.29
N THR A 69 -4.94 3.10 14.99
CA THR A 69 -6.01 3.28 14.00
C THR A 69 -5.78 2.33 12.84
N TYR A 70 -6.85 1.65 12.40
CA TYR A 70 -6.75 0.60 11.39
C TYR A 70 -7.67 0.86 10.21
N GLY A 71 -7.24 0.44 9.03
CA GLY A 71 -8.06 0.40 7.81
C GLY A 71 -7.90 -0.93 7.10
N LYS A 72 -8.93 -1.38 6.40
CA LYS A 72 -8.87 -2.53 5.51
C LYS A 72 -9.76 -2.31 4.30
N GLY A 73 -9.59 -3.15 3.30
CA GLY A 73 -10.41 -3.14 2.10
C GLY A 73 -9.70 -3.77 0.93
N ARG A 74 -10.01 -3.26 -0.27
CA ARG A 74 -9.49 -3.77 -1.53
C ARG A 74 -8.58 -2.76 -2.22
N TRP A 75 -7.70 -3.27 -3.06
CA TRP A 75 -6.87 -2.45 -3.93
C TRP A 75 -6.81 -3.00 -5.35
N SER A 76 -6.48 -2.12 -6.30
CA SER A 76 -6.24 -2.47 -7.69
C SER A 76 -5.06 -1.68 -8.25
N LEU A 77 -4.34 -2.26 -9.21
CA LEU A 77 -3.22 -1.62 -9.89
C LEU A 77 -3.58 -1.31 -11.34
N LYS A 78 -3.38 -0.06 -11.76
CA LYS A 78 -3.44 0.37 -13.17
C LYS A 78 -2.36 1.41 -13.43
N ASP A 79 -1.50 1.21 -14.43
CA ASP A 79 -0.47 2.19 -14.83
C ASP A 79 0.41 2.69 -13.65
N LYS A 80 0.82 1.76 -12.78
CA LYS A 80 1.56 2.02 -11.53
C LYS A 80 0.80 2.86 -10.50
N VAL A 81 -0.50 3.08 -10.68
CA VAL A 81 -1.38 3.70 -9.69
C VAL A 81 -2.12 2.59 -8.95
N VAL A 82 -1.89 2.52 -7.65
CA VAL A 82 -2.64 1.71 -6.72
C VAL A 82 -3.84 2.53 -6.28
N SER A 83 -5.05 2.03 -6.55
CA SER A 83 -6.30 2.62 -6.06
C SER A 83 -6.83 1.76 -4.92
N PHE A 84 -7.19 2.39 -3.82
CA PHE A 84 -7.75 1.76 -2.63
C PHE A 84 -9.25 1.98 -2.56
N PHE A 85 -9.95 1.00 -2.01
CA PHE A 85 -11.39 0.99 -1.86
C PHE A 85 -11.74 0.37 -0.52
N THR A 86 -12.51 1.09 0.27
CA THR A 86 -13.09 0.59 1.52
C THR A 86 -14.61 0.58 1.38
N ASN A 87 -15.23 -0.56 1.67
CA ASN A 87 -16.67 -0.72 1.76
C ASN A 87 -17.09 -0.67 3.23
N LYS A 88 -17.70 0.44 3.67
CA LYS A 88 -18.12 0.63 5.06
C LYS A 88 -19.06 -0.45 5.59
N GLY A 89 -19.80 -1.18 4.74
CA GLY A 89 -20.67 -2.27 5.19
C GLY A 89 -19.95 -3.60 5.47
N GLN A 90 -18.71 -3.77 4.99
CA GLN A 90 -17.98 -5.05 5.06
C GLN A 90 -16.59 -4.90 5.68
N ASP A 91 -15.94 -3.77 5.43
CA ASP A 91 -14.57 -3.50 5.83
C ASP A 91 -14.48 -2.72 7.15
N PHE A 92 -15.59 -2.17 7.65
CA PHE A 92 -15.62 -1.50 8.95
C PHE A 92 -16.04 -2.46 10.05
N ASP A 93 -15.40 -2.34 11.21
CA ASP A 93 -15.80 -2.96 12.47
C ASP A 93 -15.28 -2.11 13.64
N GLU A 94 -15.36 -2.62 14.87
CA GLU A 94 -14.89 -1.92 16.08
C GLU A 94 -13.40 -1.54 16.01
N ARG A 95 -12.59 -2.28 15.24
CA ARG A 95 -11.15 -2.08 15.10
C ARG A 95 -10.79 -1.32 13.83
N TYR A 96 -11.40 -1.67 12.69
CA TYR A 96 -11.10 -1.08 11.39
C TYR A 96 -12.07 0.06 11.08
N THR A 97 -11.57 1.29 11.17
CA THR A 97 -12.38 2.51 11.12
C THR A 97 -11.93 3.53 10.07
N LEU A 98 -10.75 3.34 9.47
CA LEU A 98 -10.23 4.24 8.44
C LEU A 98 -10.86 3.97 7.08
N ASP A 99 -11.37 5.03 6.46
CA ASP A 99 -11.93 5.03 5.12
C ASP A 99 -10.86 5.35 4.06
N PHE A 100 -10.42 4.36 3.30
CA PHE A 100 -9.51 4.55 2.17
C PHE A 100 -10.25 4.73 0.84
N TYR A 101 -11.57 5.00 0.86
CA TYR A 101 -12.33 5.26 -0.34
C TYR A 101 -11.69 6.39 -1.19
N LYS A 102 -11.49 6.12 -2.48
CA LYS A 102 -10.83 7.00 -3.45
C LYS A 102 -9.38 7.36 -3.13
N THR A 103 -8.73 6.70 -2.18
CA THR A 103 -7.30 6.89 -1.93
C THR A 103 -6.48 6.30 -3.08
N LYS A 104 -5.44 7.02 -3.53
CA LYS A 104 -4.53 6.58 -4.58
C LYS A 104 -3.07 6.81 -4.22
N ALA A 105 -2.25 5.84 -4.57
CA ALA A 105 -0.80 5.91 -4.44
C ALA A 105 -0.10 5.53 -5.74
N ARG A 106 1.04 6.14 -6.02
CA ARG A 106 1.93 5.72 -7.11
C ARG A 106 2.90 4.67 -6.59
N PHE A 107 2.95 3.52 -7.26
CA PHE A 107 3.98 2.51 -7.07
C PHE A 107 5.26 2.93 -7.80
N ILE A 108 6.33 3.13 -7.03
CA ILE A 108 7.62 3.58 -7.54
C ILE A 108 8.63 2.49 -7.24
N THR A 109 9.25 1.97 -8.29
CA THR A 109 10.33 0.98 -8.22
C THR A 109 11.30 1.21 -9.37
N LYS A 110 12.50 0.65 -9.28
CA LYS A 110 13.50 0.76 -10.36
C LYS A 110 12.93 0.14 -11.63
N HIS A 111 13.02 0.89 -12.73
CA HIS A 111 12.55 0.36 -14.01
C HIS A 111 13.46 -0.80 -14.45
N PRO A 112 12.93 -1.93 -14.95
CA PRO A 112 13.77 -3.06 -15.37
C PRO A 112 14.82 -2.71 -16.45
N ARG A 113 14.55 -1.67 -17.25
CA ARG A 113 15.46 -1.16 -18.28
C ARG A 113 16.47 -0.10 -17.77
N ASP A 114 16.31 0.39 -16.54
CA ASP A 114 17.24 1.35 -15.95
C ASP A 114 18.51 0.62 -15.48
N LYS A 115 19.60 0.80 -16.23
CA LYS A 115 20.93 0.23 -15.94
C LYS A 115 21.81 1.12 -15.07
N SER A 116 21.33 2.31 -14.66
CA SER A 116 22.13 3.22 -13.84
C SER A 116 22.44 2.60 -12.47
N GLY A 117 23.56 3.00 -11.86
CA GLY A 117 23.93 2.58 -10.50
C GLY A 117 23.05 3.18 -9.39
N ARG A 118 21.99 3.93 -9.74
CA ARG A 118 21.12 4.58 -8.76
C ARG A 118 20.31 3.53 -7.99
N ILE A 119 20.26 3.69 -6.67
CA ILE A 119 19.44 2.88 -5.76
C ILE A 119 18.07 3.56 -5.66
N ILE A 120 17.05 2.94 -6.25
CA ILE A 120 15.65 3.38 -6.14
C ILE A 120 14.95 2.45 -5.17
N LYS A 121 14.67 2.94 -3.96
CA LYS A 121 13.90 2.20 -2.97
C LYS A 121 12.46 2.03 -3.46
N THR A 122 11.96 0.80 -3.45
CA THR A 122 10.56 0.52 -3.78
C THR A 122 9.66 1.16 -2.75
N ARG A 123 8.67 1.94 -3.19
CA ARG A 123 7.80 2.72 -2.31
C ARG A 123 6.43 2.99 -2.93
N LEU A 124 5.46 3.29 -2.08
CA LEU A 124 4.14 3.82 -2.43
C LEU A 124 4.07 5.28 -2.03
N LYS A 125 3.81 6.17 -2.98
CA LYS A 125 3.60 7.60 -2.73
C LYS A 125 2.13 7.96 -2.84
N PHE A 126 1.50 8.27 -1.71
CA PHE A 126 0.10 8.67 -1.67
C PHE A 126 -0.06 10.10 -2.21
N PHE A 127 -0.94 10.29 -3.19
CA PHE A 127 -1.18 11.61 -3.80
C PHE A 127 -2.64 12.05 -3.74
N GLU A 128 -3.56 11.13 -3.46
CA GLU A 128 -5.00 11.37 -3.31
C GLU A 128 -5.50 10.55 -2.12
N SER A 129 -6.19 11.19 -1.17
CA SER A 129 -6.79 10.54 0.00
C SER A 129 -7.70 11.55 0.71
N GLU A 130 -8.84 11.10 1.22
CA GLU A 130 -9.67 11.90 2.15
C GLU A 130 -9.09 11.90 3.57
N ILE A 131 -8.30 10.87 3.92
CA ILE A 131 -7.50 10.85 5.15
C ILE A 131 -6.35 11.85 4.99
N PHE A 132 -6.49 13.01 5.64
CA PHE A 132 -5.61 14.17 5.42
C PHE A 132 -4.13 13.87 5.65
N TRP A 133 -3.80 13.10 6.70
CA TRP A 133 -2.43 12.79 7.08
C TRP A 133 -1.79 11.69 6.23
N ILE A 134 -2.57 11.02 5.36
CA ILE A 134 -2.04 10.05 4.38
C ILE A 134 -1.61 10.76 3.10
N LYS A 135 -2.27 11.86 2.72
CA LYS A 135 -1.94 12.53 1.46
C LYS A 135 -0.51 13.07 1.52
N GLY A 136 0.33 12.64 0.57
CA GLY A 136 1.73 13.05 0.47
C GLY A 136 2.73 12.12 1.16
N ILE A 137 2.29 11.17 1.98
CA ILE A 137 3.21 10.23 2.64
C ILE A 137 3.79 9.24 1.63
N GLU A 138 4.97 8.73 1.97
CA GLU A 138 5.65 7.68 1.24
C GLU A 138 5.91 6.50 2.16
N LEU A 139 5.40 5.33 1.79
CA LEU A 139 5.66 4.08 2.51
C LEU A 139 6.68 3.26 1.72
N PHE A 140 7.74 2.80 2.37
CA PHE A 140 8.81 2.03 1.74
C PHE A 140 8.56 0.54 1.89
N LYS A 141 8.82 -0.25 0.84
CA LYS A 141 8.68 -1.70 0.91
C LYS A 141 9.76 -2.26 1.86
N LYS A 142 9.36 -3.18 2.76
CA LYS A 142 10.30 -3.95 3.58
C LYS A 142 11.10 -4.94 2.76
#